data_AF-A0A4R3VBS6-F1
#
_entry.id   AF-A0A4R3VBS6-F1
#
_cell.length_a   1.000
_cell.length_b   1.000
_cell.length_c   1.000
_cell.angle_alpha   90.00
_cell.angle_beta   90.00
_cell.angle_gamma   90.00
#
_symmetry.space_group_name_H-M   'P 1'
#
loop_
_entity.id
_entity.type
_entity.pdbx_description
1 polymer ?
#
loop_
_entity_poly.entity_id
_entity_poly.type
_entity_poly.pdbx_seq_one_letter_code
_entity_poly.pdbx_strand_id
1 'polypeptide(L)'
;MKTWTYLRPLTLSAALLASLTLTAPASAQEPTVPVGAERLMLRSAQGEYVLDDGRTLRVHVGVHRLGVSVDESPMETWRAEGAELLVSPDGMRRLRLFRSGDGSVDRVALETDRLR
;
A
#
# COMPACT_ATOMS: atom_id res chain seq x y z
N MET A 1 53.41 44.72 35.96
CA MET A 1 52.11 44.02 35.73
C MET A 1 51.45 44.67 34.52
N LYS A 2 51.07 43.86 33.54
CA LYS A 2 50.82 44.25 32.13
C LYS A 2 49.32 44.57 31.86
N THR A 3 49.11 45.76 31.29
CA THR A 3 48.23 46.11 30.14
C THR A 3 46.74 45.71 30.10
N TRP A 4 45.89 46.72 30.38
CA TRP A 4 44.86 47.34 29.51
C TRP A 4 43.67 46.53 28.96
N THR A 5 42.49 47.00 29.35
CA THR A 5 41.14 46.77 28.82
C THR A 5 40.96 47.42 27.44
N TYR A 6 40.25 46.79 26.50
CA TYR A 6 39.02 47.28 25.85
C TYR A 6 38.67 46.61 24.51
N LEU A 7 37.38 46.25 24.42
CA LEU A 7 36.44 46.25 23.28
C LEU A 7 36.55 45.18 22.17
N ARG A 8 35.46 44.40 22.11
CA ARG A 8 34.97 43.58 21.00
C ARG A 8 34.67 44.43 19.77
N PRO A 9 34.85 43.86 18.56
CA PRO A 9 33.94 44.10 17.46
C PRO A 9 33.33 42.80 16.91
N LEU A 10 32.10 42.97 16.44
CA LEU A 10 31.20 42.01 15.80
C LEU A 10 31.84 41.24 14.64
N THR A 11 31.65 39.92 14.60
CA THR A 11 31.66 39.15 13.35
C THR A 11 30.33 38.41 13.20
N LEU A 12 29.46 39.01 12.38
CA LEU A 12 28.29 38.38 11.77
C LEU A 12 28.78 37.30 10.80
N SER A 13 28.36 36.05 11.01
CA SER A 13 28.20 35.06 9.95
C SER A 13 26.92 34.29 10.23
N ALA A 14 25.88 34.79 9.61
CA ALA A 14 24.55 34.23 9.61
C ALA A 14 24.50 32.93 8.80
N ALA A 15 23.50 32.12 9.16
CA ALA A 15 22.75 31.23 8.29
C ALA A 15 23.40 29.93 7.81
N LEU A 16 22.53 28.91 7.78
CA LEU A 16 22.70 27.55 7.25
C LEU A 16 23.40 26.63 8.27
N LEU A 17 22.79 25.61 8.87
CA LEU A 17 21.81 24.67 8.33
C LEU A 17 20.74 24.33 9.39
N ALA A 18 19.54 24.88 9.21
CA ALA A 18 18.33 24.18 9.60
C ALA A 18 18.00 23.19 8.48
N SER A 19 18.34 21.92 8.69
CA SER A 19 17.92 20.80 7.84
C SER A 19 17.58 19.64 8.79
N LEU A 20 16.33 19.53 9.24
CA LEU A 20 15.34 18.63 8.64
C LEU A 20 15.92 17.23 8.37
N THR A 21 15.88 16.36 9.37
CA THR A 21 15.63 14.94 9.15
C THR A 21 14.67 14.44 10.22
N LEU A 22 13.39 14.76 10.00
CA LEU A 22 12.29 13.96 10.50
C LEU A 22 12.40 12.57 9.85
N THR A 23 13.25 11.70 10.36
CA THR A 23 13.26 10.29 9.98
C THR A 23 12.06 9.62 10.65
N ALA A 24 10.88 9.83 10.07
CA ALA A 24 9.84 8.82 10.15
C ALA A 24 10.45 7.56 9.51
N PRO A 25 10.64 6.46 10.24
CA PRO A 25 11.10 5.24 9.61
C PRO A 25 10.02 4.83 8.63
N ALA A 26 10.47 4.69 7.38
CA ALA A 26 9.76 4.12 6.27
C ALA A 26 8.81 3.03 6.77
N SER A 27 7.53 3.21 6.42
CA SER A 27 6.52 2.18 6.40
C SER A 27 7.20 0.88 5.99
N ALA A 28 7.25 -0.08 6.91
CA ALA A 28 7.64 -1.44 6.61
C ALA A 28 6.61 -1.93 5.59
N GLN A 29 6.94 -1.75 4.31
CA GLN A 29 6.14 -2.20 3.20
C GLN A 29 6.32 -3.71 3.18
N GLU A 30 5.58 -4.37 4.08
CA GLU A 30 5.43 -5.81 4.11
C GLU A 30 5.13 -6.28 2.69
N PRO A 31 5.66 -7.44 2.29
CA PRO A 31 5.39 -7.99 0.98
C PRO A 31 3.88 -7.99 0.74
N THR A 32 3.45 -7.23 -0.27
CA THR A 32 2.04 -7.03 -0.65
C THR A 32 1.32 -8.35 -0.93
N VAL A 33 2.09 -9.42 -1.14
CA VAL A 33 1.64 -10.80 -1.32
C VAL A 33 2.32 -11.69 -0.29
N PRO A 34 1.58 -12.49 0.50
CA PRO A 34 2.16 -13.43 1.46
C PRO A 34 3.14 -14.41 0.79
N VAL A 35 4.11 -14.89 1.58
CA VAL A 35 5.15 -15.82 1.12
C VAL A 35 4.75 -17.25 1.51
N GLY A 36 4.38 -18.09 0.55
CA GLY A 36 4.06 -19.51 0.82
C GLY A 36 2.82 -20.02 0.08
N ALA A 37 2.07 -20.92 0.72
CA ALA A 37 0.87 -21.56 0.16
C ALA A 37 -0.23 -20.55 -0.23
N GLU A 38 -0.38 -19.48 0.56
CA GLU A 38 -1.33 -18.39 0.28
C GLU A 38 -1.04 -17.70 -1.06
N ARG A 39 0.23 -17.65 -1.50
CA ARG A 39 0.59 -17.11 -2.82
C ARG A 39 0.04 -17.96 -3.96
N LEU A 40 0.10 -19.29 -3.83
CA LEU A 40 -0.42 -20.20 -4.85
C LEU A 40 -1.94 -20.04 -4.96
N MET A 41 -2.62 -19.90 -3.82
CA MET A 41 -4.05 -19.63 -3.78
C MET A 41 -4.38 -18.25 -4.37
N LEU A 42 -3.61 -17.21 -4.06
CA LEU A 42 -3.81 -15.89 -4.66
C LEU A 42 -3.62 -15.93 -6.17
N ARG A 43 -2.64 -16.68 -6.69
CA ARG A 43 -2.46 -16.84 -8.14
C ARG A 43 -3.66 -17.44 -8.86
N SER A 44 -4.44 -18.32 -8.22
CA SER A 44 -5.68 -18.83 -8.83
C SER A 44 -6.81 -17.79 -8.86
N ALA A 45 -6.66 -16.67 -8.14
CA ALA A 45 -7.56 -15.53 -8.22
C ALA A 45 -7.20 -14.59 -9.38
N GLN A 46 -6.16 -14.88 -10.17
CA GLN A 46 -5.83 -14.08 -11.34
C GLN A 46 -6.89 -14.30 -12.43
N GLY A 47 -7.51 -13.21 -12.90
CA GLY A 47 -8.56 -13.30 -13.92
C GLY A 47 -9.41 -12.05 -14.02
N GLU A 48 -10.47 -12.16 -14.82
CA GLU A 48 -11.53 -11.16 -14.93
C GLU A 48 -12.82 -11.75 -14.33
N TYR A 49 -13.50 -10.94 -13.52
CA TYR A 49 -14.71 -11.30 -12.80
C TYR A 49 -15.78 -10.23 -13.03
N VAL A 50 -17.04 -10.64 -12.99
CA VAL A 50 -18.18 -9.71 -13.02
C VAL A 50 -18.72 -9.59 -11.60
N LEU A 51 -18.82 -8.36 -11.10
CA LEU A 51 -19.40 -8.05 -9.79
C LEU A 51 -20.93 -8.13 -9.84
N ASP A 52 -21.55 -8.26 -8.67
CA ASP A 52 -23.01 -8.32 -8.53
C ASP A 52 -23.72 -7.05 -9.05
N ASP A 53 -23.01 -5.92 -9.12
CA ASP A 53 -23.51 -4.65 -9.65
C ASP A 53 -23.28 -4.48 -11.17
N GLY A 54 -22.74 -5.50 -11.85
CA GLY A 54 -22.49 -5.52 -13.28
C GLY A 54 -21.15 -4.93 -13.72
N ARG A 55 -20.33 -4.43 -12.78
CA ARG A 55 -18.98 -3.93 -13.07
C ARG A 55 -18.00 -5.07 -13.32
N THR A 56 -16.98 -4.79 -14.12
CA THR A 56 -15.92 -5.76 -14.44
C THR A 56 -14.73 -5.56 -13.53
N LEU A 57 -14.29 -6.59 -12.81
CA LEU A 57 -13.12 -6.54 -11.95
C LEU A 57 -12.02 -7.44 -12.50
N ARG A 58 -10.82 -6.89 -12.71
CA ARG A 58 -9.65 -7.67 -13.11
C ARG A 58 -8.67 -7.75 -11.94
N VAL A 59 -8.25 -8.97 -11.64
CA VAL A 59 -7.23 -9.26 -10.63
C VAL A 59 -5.97 -9.72 -11.34
N HIS A 60 -4.85 -9.04 -11.04
CA HIS A 60 -3.53 -9.38 -11.54
C HIS A 60 -2.62 -9.75 -10.38
N VAL A 61 -2.02 -10.94 -10.41
CA VAL A 61 -1.18 -11.44 -9.32
C VAL A 61 0.26 -11.58 -9.80
N GLY A 62 1.06 -10.56 -9.50
CA GLY A 62 2.49 -10.55 -9.78
C GLY A 62 3.31 -11.27 -8.71
N VAL A 63 4.62 -11.33 -8.91
CA VAL A 63 5.55 -11.96 -7.95
C VAL A 63 5.62 -11.19 -6.62
N HIS A 64 5.52 -9.86 -6.67
CA HIS A 64 5.66 -8.98 -5.51
C HIS A 64 4.47 -8.04 -5.29
N ARG A 65 3.54 -7.97 -6.25
CA ARG A 65 2.44 -7.01 -6.25
C ARG A 65 1.15 -7.68 -6.66
N LEU A 66 0.06 -7.30 -6.03
CA LEU A 66 -1.29 -7.65 -6.44
C LEU A 66 -1.96 -6.40 -7.00
N GLY A 67 -2.44 -6.49 -8.22
CA GLY A 67 -3.14 -5.43 -8.92
C GLY A 67 -4.62 -5.74 -9.00
N VAL A 68 -5.48 -4.76 -8.77
CA VAL A 68 -6.92 -4.86 -9.03
C VAL A 68 -7.35 -3.63 -9.82
N SER A 69 -8.07 -3.84 -10.91
CA SER A 69 -8.75 -2.77 -11.66
C SER A 69 -10.25 -3.03 -11.69
N VAL A 70 -11.05 -2.00 -11.46
CA VAL A 70 -12.52 -2.06 -11.58
C VAL A 70 -12.94 -1.22 -12.78
N ASP A 71 -13.69 -1.83 -13.69
CA ASP A 71 -14.07 -1.33 -15.00
C ASP A 71 -12.87 -0.87 -15.83
N GLU A 72 -12.93 0.36 -16.35
CA GLU A 72 -11.87 1.01 -17.13
C GLU A 72 -10.90 1.82 -16.24
N SER A 73 -11.00 1.67 -14.91
CA SER A 73 -10.11 2.35 -13.99
C SER A 73 -8.67 1.83 -14.12
N PRO A 74 -7.66 2.68 -13.86
CA PRO A 74 -6.27 2.23 -13.84
C PRO A 74 -6.07 1.11 -12.81
N MET A 75 -5.14 0.20 -13.10
CA MET A 75 -4.76 -0.88 -12.20
C MET A 75 -4.19 -0.32 -10.89
N GLU A 76 -4.84 -0.61 -9.77
CA GLU A 76 -4.41 -0.20 -8.44
C GLU A 76 -3.65 -1.33 -7.74
N THR A 77 -2.64 -0.99 -6.94
CA THR A 77 -1.91 -2.00 -6.15
C THR A 77 -2.62 -2.23 -4.82
N TRP A 78 -3.11 -3.44 -4.61
CA TRP A 78 -3.86 -3.86 -3.42
C TRP A 78 -3.01 -4.77 -2.54
N ARG A 79 -3.25 -4.75 -1.23
CA ARG A 79 -2.60 -5.63 -0.25
C ARG A 79 -3.44 -6.88 -0.04
N ALA A 80 -2.81 -8.05 -0.01
CA ALA A 80 -3.47 -9.27 0.41
C ALA A 80 -3.43 -9.42 1.94
N GLU A 81 -4.61 -9.61 2.56
CA GLU A 81 -4.77 -10.04 3.94
C GLU A 81 -5.15 -11.53 3.94
N GLY A 82 -4.15 -12.38 3.71
CA GLY A 82 -4.34 -13.83 3.52
C GLY A 82 -4.73 -14.20 2.09
N ALA A 83 -5.33 -15.39 1.93
CA ALA A 83 -5.66 -15.95 0.61
C ALA A 83 -7.04 -15.54 0.06
N GLU A 84 -7.89 -14.92 0.88
CA GLU A 84 -9.31 -14.67 0.57
C GLU A 84 -9.71 -13.19 0.64
N LEU A 85 -8.86 -12.33 1.21
CA LEU A 85 -9.17 -10.93 1.40
C LEU A 85 -8.08 -10.06 0.78
N LEU A 86 -8.50 -9.12 -0.06
CA LEU A 86 -7.65 -8.10 -0.65
C LEU A 86 -8.17 -6.74 -0.20
N VAL A 87 -7.25 -5.84 0.16
CA VAL A 87 -7.56 -4.52 0.69
C VAL A 87 -6.93 -3.46 -0.20
N SER A 88 -7.72 -2.45 -0.56
CA SER A 88 -7.25 -1.32 -1.36
C SER A 88 -6.20 -0.50 -0.61
N PRO A 89 -5.37 0.27 -1.34
CA PRO A 89 -4.34 1.11 -0.71
C PRO A 89 -4.92 2.22 0.17
N ASP A 90 -6.17 2.62 -0.08
CA ASP A 90 -6.91 3.59 0.75
C ASP A 90 -7.55 2.95 2.00
N GLY A 91 -7.55 1.63 2.13
CA GLY A 91 -8.18 0.88 3.23
C GLY A 91 -9.71 0.89 3.25
N MET A 92 -10.35 1.62 2.33
CA MET A 92 -11.80 1.81 2.27
C MET A 92 -12.51 0.73 1.45
N ARG A 93 -11.78 0.01 0.58
CA ARG A 93 -12.32 -1.04 -0.27
C ARG A 93 -11.70 -2.38 0.06
N ARG A 94 -12.54 -3.40 0.11
CA ARG A 94 -12.15 -4.78 0.40
C ARG A 94 -12.75 -5.68 -0.65
N LEU A 95 -11.94 -6.59 -1.18
CA LEU A 95 -12.35 -7.56 -2.18
C LEU A 95 -12.22 -8.94 -1.54
N ARG A 96 -13.36 -9.61 -1.41
CA ARG A 96 -13.45 -10.96 -0.84
C ARG A 96 -13.54 -11.98 -1.95
N LEU A 97 -12.70 -12.99 -1.88
CA LEU A 97 -12.61 -14.10 -2.83
C LEU A 97 -13.30 -15.31 -2.21
N PHE A 98 -14.41 -15.75 -2.81
CA PHE A 98 -15.09 -16.97 -2.41
C PHE A 98 -14.56 -18.14 -3.22
N ARG A 99 -14.08 -19.17 -2.54
CA ARG A 99 -13.45 -20.32 -3.16
C ARG A 99 -14.35 -21.55 -3.11
N SER A 100 -14.27 -22.35 -4.16
CA SER A 100 -14.85 -23.69 -4.22
C SER A 100 -13.96 -24.71 -3.51
N GLY A 101 -14.48 -25.92 -3.28
CA GLY A 101 -13.76 -26.99 -2.58
C GLY A 101 -12.47 -27.47 -3.26
N ASP A 102 -12.26 -27.11 -4.52
CA ASP A 102 -11.05 -27.33 -5.32
C ASP A 102 -9.99 -26.21 -5.15
N GLY A 103 -10.30 -25.14 -4.41
CA GLY A 103 -9.43 -23.99 -4.18
C GLY A 103 -9.50 -22.91 -5.28
N SER A 104 -10.30 -23.12 -6.33
CA SER A 104 -10.56 -22.12 -7.37
C SER A 104 -11.47 -21.01 -6.85
N VAL A 105 -11.33 -19.79 -7.37
CA VAL A 105 -12.25 -18.68 -7.03
C VAL A 105 -13.53 -18.83 -7.84
N ASP A 106 -14.66 -18.99 -7.15
CA ASP A 106 -16.00 -19.13 -7.71
C ASP A 106 -16.69 -17.76 -7.87
N ARG A 107 -16.56 -16.91 -6.85
CA ARG A 107 -17.20 -15.59 -6.79
C ARG A 107 -16.28 -14.58 -6.13
N VAL A 108 -16.46 -13.31 -6.48
CA VAL A 108 -15.80 -12.19 -5.79
C VAL A 108 -16.84 -11.17 -5.34
N ALA A 109 -16.62 -10.54 -4.18
CA ALA A 109 -17.45 -9.43 -3.69
C ALA A 109 -16.59 -8.23 -3.34
N LEU A 110 -16.96 -7.07 -3.86
CA LEU A 110 -16.30 -5.79 -3.57
C LEU A 110 -17.13 -5.02 -2.54
N GLU A 111 -16.58 -4.91 -1.33
CA GLU A 111 -17.12 -4.13 -0.23
C GLU A 111 -16.43 -2.76 -0.19
N THR A 112 -17.22 -1.69 -0.10
CA THR A 112 -16.73 -0.33 0.12
C THR A 112 -17.26 0.16 1.46
N ASP A 113 -16.37 0.41 2.41
CA ASP A 113 -16.72 1.03 3.68
C ASP A 113 -17.24 2.44 3.41
N ARG A 114 -18.51 2.70 3.77
CA ARG A 114 -19.09 4.03 3.70
C ARG A 114 -18.90 4.68 5.06
N LEU A 115 -18.06 5.72 5.10
CA LEU A 115 -17.98 6.64 6.25
C LEU A 115 -19.40 7.13 6.57
N ARG A 116 -19.87 6.80 7.78
CA ARG A 116 -21.18 7.16 8.30
C ARG A 116 -21.23 8.60 8.81
#